data_AF-A0A961WHA8-F1
#
_entry.id   AF-A0A961WHA8-F1
#
_cell.length_a   1.000
_cell.length_b   1.000
_cell.length_c   1.000
_cell.angle_alpha   90.00
_cell.angle_beta   90.00
_cell.angle_gamma   90.00
#
_symmetry.space_group_name_H-M   'P 1'
#
loop_
_entity.id
_entity.type
_entity.pdbx_description
1 polymer ?
#
loop_
_entity_poly.entity_id
_entity_poly.type
_entity_poly.pdbx_seq_one_letter_code
_entity_poly.pdbx_strand_id
1 'polypeptide(L)'
;MSHRVANPGFLRRFTALCLAGAVCIASAGVAAASDGAVSVSVNMARILRISSPASTVVIGNPGIADVTIQDAQTLILTGKSYGTTNLIVLDPVGNPIVDTMIDVARGESELITVFQGQAKTTMACEPDCQPVIMLGDDTNYTAKAIASSSLVESSAK
;
A
#
# COMPACT_ATOMS: atom_id res chain seq x y z
N MET A 1 -76.66 4.68 34.19
CA MET A 1 -77.30 3.44 33.71
C MET A 1 -76.34 2.29 33.96
N SER A 2 -76.82 1.31 34.72
CA SER A 2 -76.06 0.25 35.36
C SER A 2 -76.01 -0.99 34.47
N HIS A 3 -74.81 -1.59 34.35
CA HIS A 3 -74.54 -3.04 34.41
C HIS A 3 -75.25 -4.02 33.43
N ARG A 4 -74.47 -4.77 32.62
CA ARG A 4 -74.20 -6.25 32.67
C ARG A 4 -74.31 -6.77 31.21
N VAL A 5 -73.76 -7.89 30.69
CA VAL A 5 -73.15 -9.12 31.25
C VAL A 5 -72.50 -9.95 30.10
N ALA A 6 -71.49 -10.74 30.49
CA ALA A 6 -71.01 -12.04 30.00
C ALA A 6 -70.62 -12.36 28.53
N ASN A 7 -69.45 -13.04 28.51
CA ASN A 7 -68.77 -13.93 27.55
C ASN A 7 -69.68 -15.02 26.93
N PRO A 8 -69.29 -15.62 25.78
CA PRO A 8 -68.55 -16.90 25.88
C PRO A 8 -67.46 -17.09 24.82
N GLY A 9 -66.44 -17.87 25.18
CA GLY A 9 -65.34 -18.23 24.30
C GLY A 9 -65.64 -19.38 23.34
N PHE A 10 -64.81 -19.50 22.29
CA PHE A 10 -64.37 -20.76 21.68
C PHE A 10 -63.28 -20.39 20.64
N LEU A 11 -62.00 -20.53 20.97
CA LEU A 11 -61.20 -21.69 20.59
C LEU A 11 -61.26 -22.02 19.09
N ARG A 12 -60.28 -21.53 18.31
CA ARG A 12 -59.52 -22.40 17.39
C ARG A 12 -58.27 -21.74 16.81
N ARG A 13 -57.17 -22.44 17.05
CA ARG A 13 -55.84 -22.29 16.47
C ARG A 13 -55.90 -22.39 14.95
N PHE A 14 -55.29 -21.45 14.24
CA PHE A 14 -54.64 -21.71 12.95
C PHE A 14 -53.33 -20.92 12.86
N THR A 15 -52.28 -21.71 12.76
CA THR A 15 -50.85 -21.41 12.53
C THR A 15 -50.59 -20.84 11.13
N ALA A 16 -49.67 -19.88 11.02
CA ALA A 16 -48.67 -19.68 9.94
C ALA A 16 -48.05 -18.27 10.13
N LEU A 17 -46.85 -18.10 10.68
CA LEU A 17 -45.55 -18.26 10.02
C LEU A 17 -45.42 -17.48 8.70
N CYS A 18 -44.99 -16.22 8.79
CA CYS A 18 -44.21 -15.54 7.75
C CYS A 18 -43.16 -14.65 8.42
N LEU A 19 -41.97 -15.23 8.57
CA LEU A 19 -40.73 -14.64 9.03
C LEU A 19 -39.96 -14.17 7.78
N ALA A 20 -39.82 -12.87 7.53
CA ALA A 20 -38.83 -12.30 6.59
C ALA A 20 -38.76 -10.77 6.69
N GLY A 21 -38.15 -10.24 7.75
CA GLY A 21 -37.71 -8.84 7.83
C GLY A 21 -36.19 -8.79 7.65
N ALA A 22 -35.73 -8.59 6.42
CA ALA A 22 -34.32 -8.42 6.10
C ALA A 22 -33.81 -7.07 6.63
N VAL A 23 -33.04 -7.09 7.72
CA VAL A 23 -32.30 -5.91 8.21
C VAL A 23 -30.85 -6.06 7.73
N CYS A 24 -30.50 -5.29 6.71
CA CYS A 24 -29.16 -5.16 6.18
C CYS A 24 -28.27 -4.44 7.20
N ILE A 25 -27.42 -5.18 7.92
CA ILE A 25 -26.37 -4.58 8.74
C ILE A 25 -25.22 -4.21 7.78
N ALA A 26 -25.07 -2.90 7.57
CA ALA A 26 -23.98 -2.33 6.80
C ALA A 26 -22.63 -2.71 7.43
N SER A 27 -21.79 -3.43 6.68
CA SER A 27 -20.40 -3.65 7.04
C SER A 27 -19.62 -2.36 6.86
N ALA A 28 -19.39 -1.63 7.96
CA ALA A 28 -18.42 -0.54 8.01
C ALA A 28 -17.02 -1.15 7.80
N GLY A 29 -16.43 -0.90 6.63
CA GLY A 29 -15.05 -1.26 6.35
C GLY A 29 -14.11 -0.47 7.26
N VAL A 30 -13.50 -1.16 8.22
CA VAL A 30 -12.34 -0.65 8.95
C VAL A 30 -11.15 -0.64 7.98
N ALA A 31 -10.83 0.53 7.44
CA ALA A 31 -9.55 0.75 6.77
C ALA A 31 -8.46 0.68 7.85
N ALA A 32 -7.73 -0.43 7.89
CA ALA A 32 -6.54 -0.56 8.72
C ALA A 32 -5.53 0.50 8.27
N ALA A 33 -5.22 1.44 9.16
CA ALA A 33 -4.07 2.32 8.98
C ALA A 33 -2.83 1.43 8.93
N SER A 34 -2.20 1.35 7.76
CA SER A 34 -0.93 0.67 7.58
C SER A 34 0.14 1.48 8.31
N ASP A 35 0.35 1.14 9.58
CA ASP A 35 1.49 1.55 10.40
C ASP A 35 2.77 0.83 9.93
N GLY A 36 3.04 0.92 8.63
CA GLY A 36 4.18 0.33 7.95
C GLY A 36 5.22 1.39 7.64
N ALA A 37 6.50 1.01 7.69
CA ALA A 37 7.59 1.88 7.29
C ALA A 37 7.33 2.50 5.91
N VAL A 38 7.59 3.80 5.78
CA VAL A 38 7.40 4.52 4.52
C VAL A 38 8.62 4.29 3.65
N SER A 39 8.46 3.48 2.61
CA SER A 39 9.50 3.32 1.59
C SER A 39 9.44 4.43 0.54
N VAL A 40 10.61 4.94 0.16
CA VAL A 40 10.82 5.87 -0.96
C VAL A 40 12.11 5.51 -1.70
N SER A 41 12.11 5.65 -3.01
CA SER A 41 13.31 5.37 -3.79
C SER A 41 14.29 6.56 -3.77
N VAL A 42 15.59 6.29 -3.87
CA VAL A 42 16.62 7.34 -4.02
C VAL A 42 16.31 8.22 -5.24
N ASN A 43 16.47 9.55 -5.06
CA ASN A 43 16.15 10.60 -6.04
C ASN A 43 14.67 10.66 -6.46
N MET A 44 13.78 10.00 -5.72
CA MET A 44 12.34 10.04 -5.96
C MET A 44 11.62 10.74 -4.81
N ALA A 45 10.48 11.34 -5.14
CA ALA A 45 9.61 11.99 -4.18
C ALA A 45 8.30 11.24 -4.03
N ARG A 46 7.76 11.24 -2.81
CA ARG A 46 6.48 10.64 -2.45
C ARG A 46 5.65 11.65 -1.68
N ILE A 47 4.37 11.76 -2.04
CA ILE A 47 3.41 12.60 -1.34
C ILE A 47 2.90 11.84 -0.12
N LEU A 48 3.01 12.46 1.05
CA LEU A 48 2.43 11.97 2.31
C LEU A 48 1.28 12.89 2.70
N ARG A 49 0.13 12.30 2.99
CA ARG A 49 -1.05 13.00 3.51
C ARG A 49 -1.19 12.69 4.98
N ILE A 50 -1.38 13.72 5.79
CA ILE A 50 -1.50 13.60 7.24
C ILE A 50 -2.91 13.99 7.71
N SER A 51 -3.31 13.48 8.87
CA SER A 51 -4.67 13.64 9.39
C SER A 51 -4.97 15.01 10.00
N SER A 52 -3.94 15.82 10.27
CA SER A 52 -4.03 17.11 10.96
C SER A 52 -2.96 18.09 10.44
N PRO A 53 -3.13 19.42 10.56
CA PRO A 53 -2.12 20.39 10.14
C PRO A 53 -0.74 20.18 10.79
N ALA A 54 0.30 20.07 9.97
CA ALA A 54 1.68 20.03 10.44
C ALA A 54 2.15 21.43 10.91
N SER A 55 2.77 21.48 12.08
CA SER A 55 3.48 22.67 12.58
C SER A 55 4.99 22.49 12.55
N THR A 56 5.47 21.29 12.88
CA THR A 56 6.90 20.98 12.97
C THR A 56 7.17 19.65 12.29
N VAL A 57 8.21 19.58 11.49
CA VAL A 57 8.68 18.36 10.82
C VAL A 57 10.12 18.11 11.20
N VAL A 58 10.41 16.88 11.60
CA VAL A 58 11.75 16.45 12.01
C VAL A 58 12.11 15.19 11.23
N ILE A 59 13.27 15.23 10.57
CA ILE A 59 13.91 14.07 9.96
C ILE A 59 15.16 13.74 10.79
N GLY A 60 15.32 12.46 11.15
CA GLY A 60 16.47 12.02 11.92
C GLY A 60 17.81 12.29 11.22
N ASN A 61 17.91 12.00 9.92
CA ASN A 61 19.09 12.28 9.10
C ASN A 61 18.71 12.92 7.73
N PRO A 62 18.92 14.25 7.55
CA PRO A 62 18.60 14.96 6.31
C PRO A 62 19.53 14.63 5.13
N GLY A 63 20.59 13.84 5.37
CA GLY A 63 21.41 13.25 4.32
C GLY A 63 20.69 12.10 3.59
N ILE A 64 19.85 11.35 4.31
CA ILE A 64 19.14 10.15 3.81
C ILE A 64 17.82 10.54 3.12
N ALA A 65 17.00 11.35 3.77
CA ALA A 65 15.73 11.82 3.24
C ALA A 65 15.50 13.29 3.59
N ASP A 66 14.59 13.95 2.90
CA ASP A 66 14.17 15.33 3.19
C ASP A 66 12.66 15.46 3.03
N VAL A 67 12.05 16.43 3.71
CA VAL A 67 10.59 16.67 3.64
C VAL A 67 10.31 18.16 3.47
N THR A 68 9.46 18.48 2.50
CA THR A 68 8.93 19.83 2.30
C THR A 68 7.43 19.86 2.55
N ILE A 69 6.95 20.90 3.23
CA ILE A 69 5.52 21.13 3.45
C ILE A 69 4.94 21.82 2.22
N GLN A 70 4.02 21.16 1.52
CA GLN A 70 3.32 21.74 0.36
C GLN A 70 2.12 22.57 0.82
N ASP A 71 1.34 22.03 1.76
CA ASP A 71 0.23 22.70 2.43
C ASP A 71 0.07 22.13 3.85
N ALA A 72 -0.94 22.59 4.59
CA ALA A 72 -1.15 22.21 5.99
C ALA A 72 -1.18 20.69 6.21
N GLN A 73 -1.68 19.89 5.27
CA GLN A 73 -1.88 18.45 5.44
C GLN A 73 -1.15 17.60 4.38
N THR A 74 -0.33 18.22 3.54
CA THR A 74 0.38 17.57 2.45
C THR A 74 1.89 17.82 2.57
N LEU A 75 2.63 16.72 2.70
CA LEU A 75 4.09 16.71 2.76
C LEU A 75 4.66 16.03 1.52
N ILE A 76 5.78 16.54 1.02
CA ILE A 76 6.57 15.93 -0.05
C ILE A 76 7.84 15.36 0.58
N LEU A 77 7.89 14.04 0.69
CA LEU A 77 9.08 13.29 1.13
C LEU A 77 9.97 13.02 -0.08
N THR A 78 11.26 13.31 0.01
CA THR A 78 12.25 13.04 -1.04
C THR A 78 13.35 12.13 -0.49
N GLY A 79 13.58 11.00 -1.15
CA GLY A 79 14.73 10.13 -0.86
C GLY A 79 16.01 10.72 -1.47
N LYS A 80 17.05 10.92 -0.66
CA LYS A 80 18.33 11.53 -1.11
C LYS A 80 19.46 10.51 -1.21
N SER A 81 19.65 9.69 -0.18
CA SER A 81 20.67 8.65 -0.17
C SER A 81 20.13 7.38 0.48
N TYR A 82 20.75 6.26 0.17
CA TYR A 82 20.38 4.97 0.75
C TYR A 82 20.47 4.97 2.28
N GLY A 83 19.55 4.24 2.91
CA GLY A 83 19.55 3.97 4.35
C GLY A 83 18.18 4.15 4.97
N THR A 84 18.12 3.93 6.29
CA THR A 84 16.89 4.06 7.07
C THR A 84 17.01 5.26 7.99
N THR A 85 15.97 6.09 8.05
CA THR A 85 15.83 7.20 8.99
C THR A 85 14.42 7.23 9.56
N ASN A 86 14.05 8.25 10.33
CA ASN A 86 12.72 8.41 10.87
C ASN A 86 12.17 9.80 10.54
N LEU A 87 10.84 9.87 10.41
CA LEU A 87 10.08 11.08 10.20
C LEU A 87 9.13 11.28 11.37
N ILE A 88 9.24 12.43 12.04
CA ILE A 88 8.34 12.87 13.09
C ILE A 88 7.65 14.15 12.62
N VAL A 89 6.33 14.18 12.69
CA VAL A 89 5.51 15.35 12.36
C VAL A 89 4.68 15.71 13.59
N LEU A 90 4.75 16.96 14.02
CA LEU A 90 4.03 17.46 15.20
C LEU A 90 2.94 18.45 14.79
N ASP A 91 1.85 18.46 15.56
CA ASP A 91 0.80 19.47 15.50
C ASP A 91 1.24 20.79 16.20
N PRO A 92 0.45 21.88 16.10
CA PRO A 92 0.77 23.16 16.74
C PRO A 92 0.83 23.12 18.28
N VAL A 93 0.29 22.07 18.90
CA VAL A 93 0.25 21.88 20.36
C VAL A 93 1.42 20.98 20.81
N GLY A 94 2.20 20.44 19.87
CA GLY A 94 3.36 19.59 20.12
C GLY A 94 3.06 18.09 20.15
N ASN A 95 1.85 17.63 19.79
CA ASN A 95 1.55 16.21 19.74
C ASN A 95 2.05 15.59 18.43
N PRO A 96 2.60 14.36 18.45
CA PRO A 96 2.99 13.66 17.25
C PRO A 96 1.77 13.22 16.42
N ILE A 97 1.73 13.67 15.16
CA ILE A 97 0.78 13.25 14.13
C ILE A 97 1.31 12.04 13.37
N VAL A 98 2.62 12.04 13.08
CA VAL A 98 3.33 10.95 12.42
C VAL A 98 4.61 10.67 13.20
N ASP A 99 4.90 9.41 13.45
CA ASP A 99 6.19 8.91 13.93
C ASP A 99 6.44 7.56 13.26
N THR A 100 7.30 7.53 12.23
CA THR A 100 7.53 6.31 11.45
C THR A 100 8.95 6.26 10.90
N MET A 101 9.40 5.04 10.60
CA MET A 101 10.66 4.83 9.88
C MET A 101 10.47 5.09 8.39
N ILE A 102 11.45 5.76 7.81
CA ILE A 102 11.61 5.97 6.38
C ILE A 102 12.71 5.05 5.89
N ASP A 103 12.38 4.18 4.93
CA ASP A 103 13.38 3.38 4.25
C ASP A 103 13.66 3.96 2.86
N VAL A 104 14.91 4.32 2.61
CA VAL A 104 15.35 4.86 1.33
C VAL A 104 16.14 3.80 0.59
N ALA A 105 15.45 3.13 -0.32
CA ALA A 105 16.01 2.05 -1.12
C ALA A 105 16.28 2.48 -2.56
N ARG A 106 16.96 1.63 -3.34
CA ARG A 106 16.92 1.79 -4.80
C ARG A 106 15.50 1.48 -5.22
N GLY A 107 14.93 2.22 -6.18
CA GLY A 107 13.66 1.78 -6.80
C GLY A 107 13.81 0.31 -7.16
N GLU A 108 12.97 -0.52 -6.54
CA GLU A 108 13.08 -1.96 -6.68
C GLU A 108 12.70 -2.29 -8.12
N SER A 109 13.68 -2.58 -8.96
CA SER A 109 13.52 -3.82 -9.70
C SER A 109 14.00 -4.91 -8.75
N GLU A 110 13.10 -5.49 -7.96
CA GLU A 110 13.44 -6.68 -7.19
C GLU A 110 13.94 -7.70 -8.22
N LEU A 111 15.20 -8.10 -8.10
CA LEU A 111 15.77 -9.06 -9.03
C LEU A 111 15.20 -10.43 -8.70
N ILE A 112 14.25 -10.87 -9.51
CA ILE A 112 13.59 -12.17 -9.33
C ILE A 112 14.43 -13.21 -10.07
N THR A 113 14.75 -14.31 -9.39
CA THR A 113 15.41 -15.46 -10.02
C THR A 113 14.43 -16.63 -10.08
N VAL A 114 14.18 -17.12 -11.29
CA VAL A 114 13.30 -18.27 -11.55
C VAL A 114 14.15 -19.49 -11.87
N PHE A 115 13.84 -20.62 -11.22
CA PHE A 115 14.46 -21.92 -11.50
C PHE A 115 13.45 -22.84 -12.18
N GLN A 116 13.74 -23.29 -13.40
CA GLN A 116 12.95 -24.26 -14.16
C GLN A 116 13.78 -25.53 -14.35
N GLY A 117 13.73 -26.42 -13.37
CA GLY A 117 14.66 -27.54 -13.27
C GLY A 117 16.08 -27.02 -13.04
N GLN A 118 16.95 -27.19 -14.03
CA GLN A 118 18.37 -26.77 -13.96
C GLN A 118 18.60 -25.39 -14.59
N ALA A 119 17.59 -24.85 -15.28
CA ALA A 119 17.67 -23.53 -15.91
C ALA A 119 17.39 -22.44 -14.87
N LYS A 120 18.33 -21.52 -14.69
CA LYS A 120 18.20 -20.33 -13.84
C LYS A 120 18.00 -19.11 -14.73
N THR A 121 17.07 -18.22 -14.42
CA THR A 121 16.91 -16.95 -15.15
C THR A 121 16.64 -15.81 -14.17
N THR A 122 17.39 -14.72 -14.26
CA THR A 122 17.16 -13.52 -13.44
C THR A 122 16.47 -12.42 -14.23
N MET A 123 15.51 -11.73 -13.60
CA MET A 123 14.69 -10.67 -14.20
C MET A 123 14.57 -9.47 -13.26
N ALA A 124 14.37 -8.29 -13.84
CA ALA A 124 14.00 -7.06 -13.15
C ALA A 124 12.52 -6.77 -13.43
N CYS A 125 11.65 -6.81 -12.43
CA CYS A 125 10.21 -6.64 -12.63
C CYS A 125 9.71 -5.36 -11.97
N GLU A 126 9.11 -4.46 -12.76
CA GLU A 126 8.28 -3.32 -12.33
C GLU A 126 7.66 -2.61 -13.57
N PRO A 127 6.32 -2.58 -13.81
CA PRO A 127 5.30 -3.59 -13.55
C PRO A 127 5.40 -4.81 -14.49
N ASP A 128 6.21 -4.71 -15.55
CA ASP A 128 6.52 -5.79 -16.49
C ASP A 128 7.94 -6.30 -16.24
N CYS A 129 8.16 -7.61 -16.42
CA CYS A 129 9.48 -8.21 -16.23
C CYS A 129 10.36 -8.00 -17.45
N GLN A 130 11.50 -7.33 -17.24
CA GLN A 130 12.54 -7.16 -18.24
C GLN A 130 13.71 -8.11 -17.96
N PRO A 131 14.35 -8.65 -19.02
CA PRO A 131 15.45 -9.56 -18.84
C PRO A 131 16.70 -8.87 -18.31
N VAL A 132 17.38 -9.50 -17.36
CA VAL A 132 18.74 -9.12 -16.95
C VAL A 132 19.66 -10.32 -17.09
N ILE A 133 20.96 -10.06 -17.29
CA ILE A 133 21.94 -11.13 -17.45
C ILE A 133 22.76 -11.22 -16.17
N MET A 134 22.71 -12.37 -15.49
CA MET A 134 23.52 -12.67 -14.31
C MET A 134 24.39 -13.92 -14.53
N LEU A 135 25.47 -14.02 -13.74
CA LEU A 135 26.32 -15.22 -13.76
C LEU A 135 25.51 -16.45 -13.30
N GLY A 136 25.62 -17.52 -14.09
CA GLY A 136 24.92 -18.78 -13.86
C GLY A 136 23.50 -18.83 -14.42
N ASP A 137 23.03 -17.78 -15.11
CA ASP A 137 21.78 -17.85 -15.85
C ASP A 137 21.89 -18.79 -17.06
N ASP A 138 20.75 -19.31 -17.48
CA ASP A 138 20.62 -20.20 -18.61
C ASP A 138 21.19 -19.56 -19.88
N THR A 139 21.94 -20.35 -20.64
CA THR A 139 22.66 -19.86 -21.82
C THR A 139 21.72 -19.48 -22.96
N ASN A 140 20.56 -20.15 -23.11
CA ASN A 140 19.57 -19.80 -24.13
C ASN A 140 18.86 -18.49 -23.77
N TYR A 141 18.52 -18.30 -22.49
CA TYR A 141 17.96 -17.05 -21.99
C TYR A 141 18.91 -15.87 -22.20
N THR A 142 20.17 -16.04 -21.80
CA THR A 142 21.23 -15.03 -21.96
C THR A 142 21.44 -14.68 -23.43
N ALA A 143 21.50 -15.67 -24.32
CA ALA A 143 21.67 -15.45 -25.76
C ALA A 143 20.50 -14.64 -26.36
N LYS A 144 19.26 -14.90 -25.94
CA LYS A 144 18.08 -14.13 -26.38
C LYS A 144 18.14 -12.68 -25.90
N ALA A 145 18.50 -12.45 -24.63
CA ALA A 145 18.64 -11.09 -24.09
C ALA A 145 19.70 -10.26 -24.84
N ILE A 146 20.85 -10.88 -25.18
CA ILE A 146 21.90 -10.25 -26.00
C ILE A 146 21.39 -9.97 -27.42
N ALA A 147 20.72 -10.94 -28.06
CA ALA A 147 20.16 -10.77 -29.40
C ALA A 147 19.15 -9.62 -29.43
N SER A 148 18.23 -9.55 -28.47
CA SER A 148 17.26 -8.44 -28.35
C SER A 148 17.96 -7.09 -28.22
N SER A 149 19.02 -7.01 -27.41
CA SER A 149 19.80 -5.76 -27.24
C SER A 149 20.43 -5.31 -28.57
N SER A 150 21.02 -6.25 -29.33
CA SER A 150 21.62 -5.95 -30.63
C SER A 150 20.58 -5.50 -31.68
N LEU A 151 19.36 -6.03 -31.63
CA LEU A 151 18.27 -5.64 -32.52
C LEU A 151 17.81 -4.21 -32.24
N VAL A 152 17.65 -3.84 -30.96
CA VAL A 152 17.30 -2.48 -30.56
C VAL A 152 18.35 -1.49 -31.05
N GLU A 153 19.64 -1.81 -30.89
CA GLU A 153 20.73 -0.94 -31.32
C GLU A 153 20.81 -0.77 -32.84
N SER A 154 20.53 -1.85 -33.60
CA SER A 154 20.47 -1.77 -35.06
C SER A 154 19.27 -0.96 -35.59
N SER A 155 18.21 -0.83 -34.79
CA SER A 155 16.98 -0.12 -35.15
C SER A 155 17.03 1.38 -34.80
N ALA A 156 18.00 1.80 -33.98
CA ALA A 156 18.19 3.18 -33.56
C ALA A 156 18.96 4.03 -34.59
N LYS A 157 19.27 3.49 -35.76
CA LYS A 157 20.09 4.09 -36.81
C LYS A 157 19.31 4.19 -38.12
#